data_AF-A0A7S2QY83-F1
#
_entry.id   AF-A0A7S2QY83-F1
#
_cell.length_a   1.000
_cell.length_b   1.000
_cell.length_c   1.000
_cell.angle_alpha   90.00
_cell.angle_beta   90.00
_cell.angle_gamma   90.00
#
_symmetry.space_group_name_H-M   'P 1'
#
loop_
_entity.id
_entity.type
_entity.pdbx_description
1 polymer ?
#
loop_
_entity_poly.entity_id
_entity_poly.type
_entity_poly.pdbx_seq_one_letter_code
_entity_poly.pdbx_strand_id
1 'polypeptide(L)'
;RQHTKNHLQIFRTRLVLFNNNKMSTPPTPPPPPLTFQTFLEKMRQQSAGSLVREVKTFIASIADADDADARASRGGAQKHGVAVQAFLARIEASFATHPAWKGSTPAELDASGEGLEKYIMTKLYAKTFGRGARDAERDAALHARIAALRTFIEAKHLDIAETSHAAASWALAESELGKINQFKAPRDKLVCVLNTCRIINNTLTTRQGSDGGADDFLPVLIYVVLRANPPQLESNVQYITRFRAESRLVSEAAYFFTNLISAVQFLGQATAAGFTGIDQEMFDGVMREAGVLEPIDFSSSSSTSSSE
;
A
#
# COMPACT_ATOMS: atom_id res chain seq x y z
N ARG A 1 -18.96 -21.34 11.04
CA ARG A 1 -19.63 -20.02 11.12
C ARG A 1 -19.15 -19.13 12.29
N GLN A 2 -18.61 -19.66 13.40
CA GLN A 2 -18.12 -18.85 14.53
C GLN A 2 -16.63 -18.47 14.45
N HIS A 3 -15.80 -19.26 13.75
CA HIS A 3 -14.34 -19.06 13.72
C HIS A 3 -13.89 -17.92 12.78
N THR A 4 -14.59 -17.71 11.65
CA THR A 4 -14.34 -16.59 10.72
C THR A 4 -14.82 -15.24 11.27
N LYS A 5 -15.85 -15.26 12.14
CA LYS A 5 -16.30 -14.05 12.86
C LYS A 5 -15.25 -13.57 13.87
N ASN A 6 -14.50 -14.48 14.50
CA ASN A 6 -13.45 -14.12 15.46
C ASN A 6 -12.28 -13.35 14.83
N HIS A 7 -11.91 -13.64 13.58
CA HIS A 7 -10.88 -12.87 12.89
C HIS A 7 -11.32 -11.42 12.57
N LEU A 8 -12.60 -11.19 12.28
CA LEU A 8 -13.17 -9.84 12.17
C LEU A 8 -13.37 -9.16 13.54
N GLN A 9 -13.60 -9.92 14.61
CA GLN A 9 -13.90 -9.39 15.94
C GLN A 9 -12.64 -8.90 16.68
N ILE A 10 -11.48 -9.53 16.45
CA ILE A 10 -10.19 -9.08 17.01
C ILE A 10 -9.79 -7.69 16.46
N PHE A 11 -10.26 -7.33 15.26
CA PHE A 11 -10.05 -5.99 14.68
C PHE A 11 -11.03 -4.92 15.18
N ARG A 12 -12.19 -5.31 15.74
CA ARG A 12 -13.22 -4.37 16.25
C ARG A 12 -12.78 -3.60 17.51
N THR A 13 -11.90 -4.17 18.34
CA THR A 13 -11.54 -3.58 19.64
C THR A 13 -10.62 -2.35 19.53
N ARG A 14 -10.06 -2.04 18.35
CA ARG A 14 -9.22 -0.84 18.16
C ARG A 14 -9.96 0.38 17.59
N LEU A 15 -11.27 0.27 17.27
CA LEU A 15 -12.00 1.27 16.49
C LEU A 15 -12.77 2.33 17.31
N VAL A 16 -12.84 2.24 18.65
CA VAL A 16 -13.79 3.04 19.45
C VAL A 16 -13.20 4.33 20.06
N LEU A 17 -11.90 4.60 19.93
CA LEU A 17 -11.25 5.71 20.67
C LEU A 17 -10.91 6.98 19.86
N PHE A 18 -11.36 7.12 18.62
CA PHE A 18 -10.90 8.22 17.76
C PHE A 18 -11.99 9.15 17.23
N ASN A 19 -13.00 9.47 18.04
CA ASN A 19 -13.92 10.54 17.69
C ASN A 19 -14.13 11.50 18.86
N ASN A 20 -13.39 12.61 18.85
CA ASN A 20 -13.99 13.92 19.11
C ASN A 20 -13.03 15.10 18.83
N ASN A 21 -13.67 16.13 18.26
CA ASN A 21 -13.35 17.56 18.26
C ASN A 21 -12.43 18.14 17.16
N LYS A 22 -13.01 18.98 16.29
CA LYS A 22 -12.83 20.45 16.36
C LYS A 22 -13.68 21.21 15.32
N MET A 23 -14.32 22.30 15.77
CA MET A 23 -14.99 23.30 14.93
C MET A 23 -14.00 24.35 14.40
N SER A 24 -14.02 24.50 13.08
CA SER A 24 -14.08 25.70 12.23
C SER A 24 -13.39 27.03 12.63
N THR A 25 -12.37 27.41 11.85
CA THR A 25 -12.04 28.80 11.46
C THR A 25 -11.90 28.86 9.92
N PRO A 26 -12.13 30.03 9.27
CA PRO A 26 -12.24 30.10 7.81
C PRO A 26 -10.87 29.93 7.11
N PRO A 27 -10.81 29.25 5.94
CA PRO A 27 -9.54 28.93 5.30
C PRO A 27 -8.95 30.17 4.62
N THR A 28 -7.73 30.51 5.02
CA THR A 28 -6.79 31.25 4.18
C THR A 28 -6.53 30.41 2.91
N PRO A 29 -6.38 31.02 1.72
CA PRO A 29 -6.12 30.26 0.51
C PRO A 29 -4.87 29.39 0.72
N PRO A 30 -4.94 28.08 0.42
CA PRO A 30 -3.83 27.18 0.68
C PRO A 30 -2.61 27.67 -0.12
N PRO A 31 -1.42 27.71 0.48
CA PRO A 31 -0.19 27.97 -0.27
C PRO A 31 -0.11 26.94 -1.43
N PRO A 32 0.44 27.34 -2.59
CA PRO A 32 0.52 26.44 -3.73
C PRO A 32 1.18 25.11 -3.31
N PRO A 33 0.62 23.96 -3.73
CA PRO A 33 1.16 22.68 -3.33
C PRO A 33 2.60 22.61 -3.81
N LEU A 34 3.51 22.33 -2.89
CA LEU A 34 4.90 22.18 -3.27
C LEU A 34 5.07 20.99 -4.17
N THR A 35 5.77 21.25 -5.25
CA THR A 35 5.97 20.26 -6.30
C THR A 35 7.31 19.57 -6.08
N PHE A 36 7.42 18.33 -6.56
CA PHE A 36 8.71 17.63 -6.63
C PHE A 36 9.80 18.48 -7.31
N GLN A 37 9.41 19.35 -8.25
CA GLN A 37 10.29 20.29 -8.91
C GLN A 37 10.90 21.30 -7.93
N THR A 38 10.13 21.83 -6.99
CA THR A 38 10.62 22.76 -5.96
C THR A 38 11.69 22.10 -5.08
N PHE A 39 11.49 20.83 -4.71
CA PHE A 39 12.53 20.05 -4.01
C PHE A 39 13.81 19.91 -4.85
N LEU A 40 13.69 19.60 -6.14
CA LEU A 40 14.85 19.48 -7.03
C LEU A 40 15.61 20.81 -7.18
N GLU A 41 14.90 21.94 -7.21
CA GLU A 41 15.50 23.27 -7.25
C GLU A 41 16.30 23.56 -5.99
N LYS A 42 15.77 23.23 -4.81
CA LYS A 42 16.50 23.31 -3.54
C LYS A 42 17.77 22.46 -3.54
N MET A 43 17.69 21.22 -4.04
CA MET A 43 18.82 20.29 -4.15
C MET A 43 19.87 20.73 -5.18
N ARG A 44 19.53 21.60 -6.15
CA ARG A 44 20.49 22.14 -7.14
C ARG A 44 21.30 23.32 -6.61
N GLN A 45 20.90 23.92 -5.49
CA GLN A 45 21.63 25.04 -4.90
C GLN A 45 23.04 24.60 -4.45
N GLN A 46 24.03 25.48 -4.61
CA GLN A 46 25.40 25.20 -4.16
C GLN A 46 25.47 24.87 -2.66
N SER A 47 24.61 25.52 -1.87
CA SER A 47 24.45 25.28 -0.43
C SER A 47 24.00 23.86 -0.07
N ALA A 48 23.36 23.12 -1.00
CA ALA A 48 22.94 21.73 -0.82
C ALA A 48 23.97 20.71 -1.34
N GLY A 49 25.15 21.16 -1.80
CA GLY A 49 26.13 20.28 -2.44
C GLY A 49 26.62 19.11 -1.58
N SER A 50 26.81 19.32 -0.27
CA SER A 50 27.18 18.25 0.68
C SER A 50 26.06 17.23 0.82
N LEU A 51 24.82 17.69 1.02
CA LEU A 51 23.64 16.85 1.12
C LEU A 51 23.42 16.01 -0.14
N VAL A 52 23.57 16.61 -1.33
CA VAL A 52 23.47 15.88 -2.61
C VAL A 52 24.49 14.74 -2.69
N ARG A 53 25.73 14.97 -2.24
CA ARG A 53 26.75 13.92 -2.19
C ARG A 53 26.35 12.83 -1.21
N GLU A 54 25.89 13.18 -0.02
CA GLU A 54 25.42 12.23 0.99
C GLU A 54 24.29 11.33 0.45
N VAL A 55 23.27 11.92 -0.18
CA VAL A 55 22.15 11.19 -0.81
C VAL A 55 22.66 10.24 -1.90
N LYS A 56 23.60 10.68 -2.75
CA LYS A 56 24.19 9.83 -3.80
C LYS A 56 24.99 8.67 -3.20
N THR A 57 25.81 8.93 -2.19
CA THR A 57 26.58 7.91 -1.48
C THR A 57 25.66 6.87 -0.83
N PHE A 58 24.57 7.32 -0.21
CA PHE A 58 23.58 6.42 0.36
C PHE A 58 22.92 5.52 -0.70
N ILE A 59 22.48 6.10 -1.83
CA ILE A 59 21.91 5.34 -2.95
C ILE A 59 22.89 4.28 -3.45
N ALA A 60 24.18 4.65 -3.63
CA ALA A 60 25.21 3.70 -4.03
C ALA A 60 25.39 2.57 -3.01
N SER A 61 25.43 2.88 -1.71
CA SER A 61 25.60 1.84 -0.68
C SER A 61 24.50 0.78 -0.66
N ILE A 62 23.24 1.16 -0.96
CA ILE A 62 22.14 0.21 -1.05
C ILE A 62 22.23 -0.58 -2.35
N ALA A 63 22.61 0.05 -3.45
CA ALA A 63 22.76 -0.61 -4.74
C ALA A 63 23.89 -1.65 -4.74
N ASP A 64 25.01 -1.36 -4.07
CA ASP A 64 26.21 -2.22 -4.00
C ASP A 64 26.01 -3.38 -3.00
N ALA A 65 25.29 -3.15 -1.89
CA ALA A 65 24.97 -4.18 -0.91
C ALA A 65 24.12 -5.30 -1.51
N ASP A 66 23.22 -4.97 -2.45
CA ASP A 66 22.36 -5.94 -3.14
C ASP A 66 23.16 -6.92 -4.02
N ASP A 67 24.23 -6.45 -4.68
CA ASP A 67 25.07 -7.31 -5.54
C ASP A 67 25.95 -8.29 -4.72
N ALA A 68 26.24 -7.95 -3.47
CA ALA A 68 26.95 -8.82 -2.52
C ALA A 68 26.01 -9.81 -1.82
N ASP A 69 24.82 -9.37 -1.38
CA ASP A 69 23.86 -10.16 -0.58
C ASP A 69 22.90 -11.01 -1.44
N ALA A 70 22.78 -10.75 -2.76
CA ALA A 70 22.02 -11.57 -3.73
C ALA A 70 22.47 -13.04 -3.77
N ARG A 71 23.68 -13.34 -3.27
CA ARG A 71 24.20 -14.72 -3.16
C ARG A 71 23.96 -15.35 -1.78
N ALA A 72 23.49 -14.62 -0.76
CA ALA A 72 23.67 -15.07 0.63
C ALA A 72 22.50 -14.94 1.62
N SER A 73 21.44 -14.11 1.46
CA SER A 73 20.51 -13.96 2.60
C SER A 73 19.02 -13.65 2.33
N ARG A 74 18.17 -14.46 2.96
CA ARG A 74 16.77 -14.13 3.33
C ARG A 74 16.78 -12.89 4.24
N GLY A 75 16.50 -11.71 3.71
CA GLY A 75 16.30 -10.50 4.54
C GLY A 75 16.82 -9.19 3.96
N GLY A 76 17.51 -9.19 2.82
CA GLY A 76 18.06 -7.97 2.21
C GLY A 76 17.02 -6.85 2.03
N ALA A 77 15.82 -7.18 1.53
CA ALA A 77 14.75 -6.21 1.34
C ALA A 77 14.30 -5.53 2.66
N GLN A 78 14.27 -6.27 3.77
CA GLN A 78 13.91 -5.73 5.08
C GLN A 78 15.02 -4.82 5.64
N LYS A 79 16.29 -5.24 5.51
CA LYS A 79 17.45 -4.43 5.90
C LYS A 79 17.48 -3.11 5.12
N HIS A 80 17.23 -3.16 3.81
CA HIS A 80 17.12 -1.98 2.96
C HIS A 80 15.99 -1.06 3.41
N GLY A 81 14.82 -1.61 3.75
CA GLY A 81 13.71 -0.84 4.31
C GLY A 81 14.13 -0.05 5.55
N VAL A 82 14.71 -0.73 6.55
CA VAL A 82 15.19 -0.09 7.79
C VAL A 82 16.23 1.00 7.51
N ALA A 83 17.20 0.73 6.63
CA ALA A 83 18.22 1.70 6.26
C ALA A 83 17.63 2.95 5.57
N VAL A 84 16.67 2.75 4.66
CA VAL A 84 15.96 3.85 3.98
C VAL A 84 15.15 4.67 4.98
N GLN A 85 14.40 4.05 5.89
CA GLN A 85 13.62 4.78 6.90
C GLN A 85 14.52 5.65 7.77
N ALA A 86 15.62 5.08 8.30
CA ALA A 86 16.57 5.81 9.13
C ALA A 86 17.22 6.99 8.38
N PHE A 87 17.57 6.78 7.10
CA PHE A 87 18.14 7.83 6.26
C PHE A 87 17.15 8.95 5.99
N LEU A 88 15.91 8.64 5.59
CA LEU A 88 14.86 9.63 5.34
C LEU A 88 14.60 10.49 6.58
N ALA A 89 14.40 9.87 7.74
CA ALA A 89 14.15 10.59 9.00
C ALA A 89 15.29 11.54 9.36
N ARG A 90 16.54 11.11 9.21
CA ARG A 90 17.73 11.93 9.50
C ARG A 90 17.83 13.14 8.58
N ILE A 91 17.72 12.92 7.27
CA ILE A 91 17.85 14.01 6.31
C ILE A 91 16.68 14.99 6.42
N GLU A 92 15.47 14.49 6.61
CA GLU A 92 14.29 15.32 6.77
C GLU A 92 14.40 16.24 7.99
N ALA A 93 14.87 15.72 9.13
CA ALA A 93 15.14 16.53 10.32
C ALA A 93 16.20 17.61 10.07
N SER A 94 17.17 17.36 9.17
CA SER A 94 18.20 18.33 8.83
C SER A 94 17.66 19.54 8.05
N PHE A 95 16.56 19.39 7.28
CA PHE A 95 16.02 20.45 6.42
C PHE A 95 15.71 21.73 7.20
N ALA A 96 15.19 21.62 8.44
CA ALA A 96 14.83 22.78 9.26
C ALA A 96 16.00 23.73 9.57
N THR A 97 17.23 23.20 9.57
CA THR A 97 18.45 23.98 9.86
C THR A 97 19.32 24.19 8.62
N HIS A 98 18.96 23.56 7.50
CA HIS A 98 19.79 23.53 6.30
C HIS A 98 19.71 24.85 5.52
N PRO A 99 20.84 25.46 5.09
CA PRO A 99 20.84 26.77 4.43
C PRO A 99 19.96 26.86 3.16
N ALA A 100 19.87 25.78 2.37
CA ALA A 100 19.01 25.73 1.18
C ALA A 100 17.50 25.85 1.51
N TRP A 101 17.09 25.43 2.71
CA TRP A 101 15.71 25.52 3.22
C TRP A 101 15.50 26.69 4.18
N LYS A 102 16.44 27.64 4.23
CA LYS A 102 16.27 28.85 5.04
C LYS A 102 15.01 29.60 4.62
N GLY A 103 14.15 29.91 5.60
CA GLY A 103 12.88 30.62 5.38
C GLY A 103 11.74 29.73 4.89
N SER A 104 11.94 28.42 4.76
CA SER A 104 10.88 27.50 4.35
C SER A 104 9.87 27.26 5.47
N THR A 105 8.59 27.17 5.09
CA THR A 105 7.50 26.88 6.04
C THR A 105 7.49 25.40 6.45
N PRO A 106 6.82 25.00 7.55
CA PRO A 106 6.70 23.59 7.93
C PRO A 106 6.12 22.70 6.83
N ALA A 107 5.12 23.18 6.09
CA ALA A 107 4.56 22.48 4.94
C ALA A 107 5.60 22.31 3.82
N GLU A 108 6.56 23.23 3.71
CA GLU A 108 7.65 23.10 2.75
C GLU A 108 8.72 22.10 3.13
N LEU A 109 9.01 21.99 4.41
CA LEU A 109 9.91 20.96 4.92
C LEU A 109 9.28 19.57 4.73
N ASP A 110 7.99 19.41 5.05
CA ASP A 110 7.27 18.14 4.86
C ASP A 110 7.22 17.72 3.38
N ALA A 111 6.84 18.63 2.48
CA ALA A 111 6.83 18.34 1.05
C ALA A 111 8.23 18.06 0.49
N SER A 112 9.29 18.61 1.10
CA SER A 112 10.67 18.28 0.75
C SER A 112 11.07 16.89 1.22
N GLY A 113 10.55 16.43 2.37
CA GLY A 113 10.66 15.04 2.80
C GLY A 113 10.02 14.07 1.80
N GLU A 114 8.82 14.38 1.31
CA GLU A 114 8.17 13.62 0.24
C GLU A 114 8.98 13.63 -1.08
N GLY A 115 9.58 14.78 -1.41
CA GLY A 115 10.48 14.92 -2.56
C GLY A 115 11.73 14.05 -2.44
N LEU A 116 12.30 13.96 -1.22
CA LEU A 116 13.45 13.11 -0.92
C LEU A 116 13.11 11.62 -1.07
N GLU A 117 11.99 11.16 -0.50
CA GLU A 117 11.50 9.77 -0.67
C GLU A 117 11.36 9.46 -2.16
N LYS A 118 10.69 10.34 -2.91
CA LYS A 118 10.48 10.18 -4.35
C LYS A 118 11.81 10.09 -5.11
N TYR A 119 12.77 10.95 -4.81
CA TYR A 119 14.07 10.95 -5.47
C TYR A 119 14.84 9.64 -5.21
N ILE A 120 14.99 9.26 -3.94
CA ILE A 120 15.75 8.07 -3.53
C ILE A 120 15.10 6.81 -4.09
N MET A 121 13.80 6.65 -3.87
CA MET A 121 13.10 5.42 -4.25
C MET A 121 12.94 5.27 -5.76
N THR A 122 12.91 6.36 -6.52
CA THR A 122 12.96 6.28 -7.99
C THR A 122 14.29 5.71 -8.49
N LYS A 123 15.41 6.05 -7.83
CA LYS A 123 16.74 5.53 -8.17
C LYS A 123 16.95 4.09 -7.70
N LEU A 124 16.43 3.77 -6.52
CA LEU A 124 16.56 2.43 -5.93
C LEU A 124 15.54 1.42 -6.46
N TYR A 125 14.48 1.84 -7.16
CA TYR A 125 13.36 0.98 -7.56
C TYR A 125 13.77 -0.37 -8.14
N ALA A 126 14.73 -0.39 -9.06
CA ALA A 126 15.19 -1.62 -9.72
C ALA A 126 15.88 -2.60 -8.75
N LYS A 127 16.39 -2.12 -7.62
CA LYS A 127 17.11 -2.89 -6.58
C LYS A 127 16.25 -3.16 -5.34
N THR A 128 15.02 -2.63 -5.27
CA THR A 128 14.18 -2.74 -4.07
C THR A 128 12.78 -3.30 -4.34
N PHE A 129 12.23 -3.13 -5.54
CA PHE A 129 10.91 -3.63 -5.89
C PHE A 129 10.94 -5.10 -6.34
N GLY A 130 10.12 -5.96 -5.71
CA GLY A 130 10.02 -7.39 -6.06
C GLY A 130 11.32 -8.17 -5.83
N ARG A 131 12.13 -7.77 -4.84
CA ARG A 131 13.44 -8.37 -4.52
C ARG A 131 13.40 -9.29 -3.30
N GLY A 132 12.26 -9.48 -2.65
CA GLY A 132 12.12 -10.50 -1.62
C GLY A 132 12.19 -11.91 -2.21
N ALA A 133 12.66 -12.87 -1.42
CA ALA A 133 12.96 -14.23 -1.88
C ALA A 133 11.76 -14.96 -2.51
N ARG A 134 10.54 -14.63 -2.09
CA ARG A 134 9.28 -15.22 -2.58
C ARG A 134 8.36 -14.21 -3.25
N ASP A 135 8.81 -12.97 -3.48
CA ASP A 135 7.96 -11.90 -4.00
C ASP A 135 7.42 -12.28 -5.40
N ALA A 136 8.29 -12.77 -6.29
CA ALA A 136 7.88 -13.20 -7.64
C ALA A 136 6.94 -14.42 -7.63
N GLU A 137 7.19 -15.39 -6.74
CA GLU A 137 6.35 -16.58 -6.56
C GLU A 137 4.95 -16.16 -6.07
N ARG A 138 4.90 -15.30 -5.04
CA ARG A 138 3.65 -14.80 -4.46
C ARG A 138 2.86 -13.94 -5.43
N ASP A 139 3.53 -13.09 -6.20
CA ASP A 139 2.89 -12.29 -7.22
C ASP A 139 2.23 -13.16 -8.28
N ALA A 140 2.95 -14.18 -8.78
CA ALA A 140 2.41 -15.11 -9.77
C ALA A 140 1.21 -15.90 -9.21
N ALA A 141 1.37 -16.45 -8.00
CA ALA A 141 0.32 -17.21 -7.33
C ALA A 141 -0.92 -16.34 -7.05
N LEU A 142 -0.74 -15.12 -6.55
CA LEU A 142 -1.83 -14.19 -6.25
C LEU A 142 -2.55 -13.77 -7.53
N HIS A 143 -1.81 -13.43 -8.59
CA HIS A 143 -2.39 -13.02 -9.85
C HIS A 143 -3.24 -14.15 -10.48
N ALA A 144 -2.72 -15.38 -10.48
CA ALA A 144 -3.42 -16.56 -10.97
C ALA A 144 -4.65 -16.90 -10.11
N ARG A 145 -4.53 -16.82 -8.78
CA ARG A 145 -5.65 -17.07 -7.86
C ARG A 145 -6.76 -16.04 -8.02
N ILE A 146 -6.43 -14.75 -8.12
CA ILE A 146 -7.40 -13.70 -8.41
C ILE A 146 -8.05 -13.95 -9.79
N ALA A 147 -7.27 -14.32 -10.81
CA ALA A 147 -7.80 -14.64 -12.14
C ALA A 147 -8.81 -15.80 -12.09
N ALA A 148 -8.53 -16.85 -11.33
CA ALA A 148 -9.43 -17.99 -11.12
C ALA A 148 -10.71 -17.57 -10.37
N LEU A 149 -10.59 -16.82 -9.28
CA LEU A 149 -11.74 -16.32 -8.51
C LEU A 149 -12.68 -15.46 -9.38
N ARG A 150 -12.12 -14.63 -10.27
CA ARG A 150 -12.89 -13.72 -11.13
C ARG A 150 -13.85 -14.42 -12.10
N THR A 151 -13.65 -15.72 -12.38
CA THR A 151 -14.48 -16.45 -13.36
C THR A 151 -15.87 -16.77 -12.81
N PHE A 152 -16.03 -16.81 -11.48
CA PHE A 152 -17.29 -17.17 -10.84
C PHE A 152 -17.68 -16.27 -9.65
N ILE A 153 -16.75 -15.51 -9.06
CA ILE A 153 -17.08 -14.58 -7.96
C ILE A 153 -17.66 -13.27 -8.51
N GLU A 154 -18.97 -13.12 -8.33
CA GLU A 154 -19.73 -11.88 -8.46
C GLU A 154 -19.87 -11.08 -7.15
N ALA A 155 -20.35 -9.84 -7.24
CA ALA A 155 -20.54 -8.92 -6.12
C ALA A 155 -21.44 -9.49 -4.99
N LYS A 156 -22.50 -10.20 -5.35
CA LYS A 156 -23.44 -10.84 -4.39
C LYS A 156 -22.78 -11.87 -3.48
N HIS A 157 -21.71 -12.52 -3.92
CA HIS A 157 -20.98 -13.50 -3.10
C HIS A 157 -20.09 -12.84 -2.04
N LEU A 158 -19.93 -11.52 -2.10
CA LEU A 158 -19.28 -10.69 -1.08
C LEU A 158 -20.30 -9.84 -0.32
N ASP A 159 -21.59 -10.20 -0.38
CA ASP A 159 -22.69 -9.46 0.26
C ASP A 159 -22.82 -7.99 -0.22
N ILE A 160 -22.33 -7.67 -1.42
CA ILE A 160 -22.44 -6.33 -2.01
C ILE A 160 -23.79 -6.21 -2.72
N ALA A 161 -24.61 -5.24 -2.29
CA ALA A 161 -25.90 -4.97 -2.91
C ALA A 161 -25.75 -4.52 -4.39
N GLU A 162 -26.38 -5.27 -5.30
CA GLU A 162 -26.43 -4.98 -6.73
C GLU A 162 -27.11 -3.63 -6.98
N THR A 163 -26.39 -2.72 -7.64
CA THR A 163 -26.98 -1.46 -8.12
C THR A 163 -26.38 -1.08 -9.45
N SER A 164 -27.24 -0.84 -10.43
CA SER A 164 -26.89 -0.39 -11.79
C SER A 164 -26.01 0.88 -11.79
N HIS A 165 -26.20 1.79 -10.84
CA HIS A 165 -25.47 3.07 -10.77
C HIS A 165 -24.05 2.97 -10.17
N ALA A 166 -23.73 1.91 -9.43
CA ALA A 166 -22.41 1.77 -8.79
C ALA A 166 -21.35 1.11 -9.70
N ALA A 167 -21.78 0.41 -10.76
CA ALA A 167 -20.88 -0.29 -11.67
C ALA A 167 -19.85 0.64 -12.31
N ALA A 168 -20.25 1.85 -12.71
CA ALA A 168 -19.35 2.87 -13.25
C ALA A 168 -18.32 3.33 -12.20
N SER A 169 -18.74 3.56 -10.96
CA SER A 169 -17.83 3.94 -9.87
C SER A 169 -16.84 2.83 -9.52
N TRP A 170 -17.27 1.57 -9.51
CA TRP A 170 -16.37 0.43 -9.30
C TRP A 170 -15.33 0.32 -10.41
N ALA A 171 -15.74 0.49 -11.67
CA ALA A 171 -14.80 0.53 -12.80
C ALA A 171 -13.78 1.68 -12.70
N LEU A 172 -14.19 2.84 -12.16
CA LEU A 172 -13.26 3.95 -11.88
C LEU A 172 -12.26 3.59 -10.78
N ALA A 173 -12.72 2.94 -9.70
CA ALA A 173 -11.85 2.48 -8.62
C ALA A 173 -10.86 1.40 -9.12
N GLU A 174 -11.32 0.46 -9.96
CA GLU A 174 -10.48 -0.55 -10.60
C GLU A 174 -9.38 0.08 -11.46
N SER A 175 -9.74 1.06 -12.29
CA SER A 175 -8.82 1.81 -13.13
C SER A 175 -7.78 2.57 -12.30
N GLU A 176 -8.19 3.17 -11.19
CA GLU A 176 -7.29 3.89 -10.29
C GLU A 176 -6.28 2.95 -9.63
N LEU A 177 -6.72 1.80 -9.12
CA LEU A 177 -5.82 0.79 -8.56
C LEU A 177 -4.87 0.21 -9.62
N GLY A 178 -5.36 0.03 -10.85
CA GLY A 178 -4.57 -0.46 -11.99
C GLY A 178 -3.37 0.43 -12.34
N LYS A 179 -3.36 1.71 -11.92
CA LYS A 179 -2.23 2.64 -12.14
C LYS A 179 -1.04 2.39 -11.22
N ILE A 180 -1.15 1.54 -10.20
CA ILE A 180 -0.11 1.37 -9.16
C ILE A 180 1.29 1.05 -9.72
N ASN A 181 1.37 0.33 -10.85
CA ASN A 181 2.64 0.00 -11.50
C ASN A 181 3.20 1.09 -12.41
N GLN A 182 2.47 2.17 -12.65
CA GLN A 182 2.96 3.34 -13.40
C GLN A 182 3.88 4.23 -12.56
N PHE A 183 3.89 4.01 -11.23
CA PHE A 183 4.64 4.81 -10.28
C PHE A 183 5.75 4.00 -9.60
N LYS A 184 6.87 4.67 -9.28
CA LYS A 184 8.02 4.07 -8.59
C LYS A 184 8.12 4.47 -7.12
N ALA A 185 7.72 5.69 -6.79
CA ALA A 185 7.77 6.20 -5.42
C ALA A 185 6.69 5.51 -4.55
N PRO A 186 7.01 5.09 -3.31
CA PRO A 186 6.04 4.49 -2.38
C PRO A 186 4.82 5.39 -2.16
N ARG A 187 5.04 6.69 -1.97
CA ARG A 187 3.97 7.71 -1.93
C ARG A 187 3.00 7.62 -3.11
N ASP A 188 3.52 7.66 -4.32
CA ASP A 188 2.71 7.77 -5.53
C ASP A 188 1.90 6.47 -5.75
N LYS A 189 2.50 5.31 -5.43
CA LYS A 189 1.78 4.02 -5.38
C LYS A 189 0.67 4.02 -4.33
N LEU A 190 0.94 4.54 -3.13
CA LEU A 190 -0.06 4.67 -2.07
C LEU A 190 -1.19 5.61 -2.47
N VAL A 191 -0.92 6.69 -3.20
CA VAL A 191 -1.96 7.60 -3.72
C VAL A 191 -2.96 6.87 -4.61
N CYS A 192 -2.54 5.92 -5.45
CA CYS A 192 -3.48 5.08 -6.21
C CYS A 192 -4.42 4.31 -5.28
N VAL A 193 -3.91 3.76 -4.18
CA VAL A 193 -4.71 3.06 -3.16
C VAL A 193 -5.70 4.01 -2.49
N LEU A 194 -5.24 5.19 -2.07
CA LEU A 194 -6.10 6.19 -1.41
C LEU A 194 -7.20 6.68 -2.33
N ASN A 195 -6.88 6.97 -3.59
CA ASN A 195 -7.86 7.41 -4.57
C ASN A 195 -8.89 6.32 -4.86
N THR A 196 -8.45 5.06 -4.98
CA THR A 196 -9.35 3.89 -5.08
C THR A 196 -10.32 3.86 -3.90
N CYS A 197 -9.81 3.97 -2.67
CA CYS A 197 -10.63 3.90 -1.46
C CYS A 197 -11.59 5.10 -1.33
N ARG A 198 -11.18 6.30 -1.76
CA ARG A 198 -12.06 7.49 -1.78
C ARG A 198 -13.19 7.35 -2.79
N ILE A 199 -12.92 6.81 -3.98
CA ILE A 199 -13.98 6.51 -4.96
C ILE A 199 -14.98 5.52 -4.34
N ILE A 200 -14.48 4.51 -3.63
CA ILE A 200 -15.33 3.54 -2.95
C ILE A 200 -16.22 4.22 -1.89
N ASN A 201 -15.61 4.95 -0.96
CA ASN A 201 -16.32 5.64 0.11
C ASN A 201 -17.35 6.63 -0.42
N ASN A 202 -16.98 7.46 -1.41
CA ASN A 202 -17.90 8.44 -2.01
C ASN A 202 -19.11 7.77 -2.64
N THR A 203 -18.92 6.59 -3.24
CA THR A 203 -20.01 5.81 -3.82
C THR A 203 -20.92 5.21 -2.74
N LEU A 204 -20.34 4.74 -1.63
CA LEU A 204 -21.10 4.20 -0.50
C LEU A 204 -21.89 5.30 0.25
N THR A 205 -21.30 6.47 0.48
CA THR A 205 -21.96 7.59 1.18
C THR A 205 -23.08 8.20 0.36
N THR A 206 -22.91 8.36 -0.96
CA THR A 206 -23.96 8.84 -1.87
C THR A 206 -25.17 7.90 -1.89
N ARG A 207 -24.97 6.60 -1.61
CA ARG A 207 -26.04 5.59 -1.59
C ARG A 207 -26.86 5.56 -0.29
N GLN A 208 -26.26 5.88 0.85
CA GLN A 208 -26.87 5.60 2.15
C GLN A 208 -27.44 6.81 2.90
N GLY A 209 -27.20 8.05 2.47
CA GLY A 209 -27.76 9.25 3.12
C GLY A 209 -27.26 9.51 4.57
N SER A 210 -26.60 8.53 5.19
CA SER A 210 -25.95 8.56 6.49
C SER A 210 -24.88 7.46 6.53
N ASP A 211 -23.68 7.78 7.01
CA ASP A 211 -22.57 6.91 7.42
C ASP A 211 -22.63 5.44 6.96
N GLY A 212 -22.34 5.23 5.66
CA GLY A 212 -21.95 3.91 5.16
C GLY A 212 -20.74 3.43 5.96
N GLY A 213 -21.00 2.50 6.88
CA GLY A 213 -20.02 2.07 7.87
C GLY A 213 -18.86 1.31 7.23
N ALA A 214 -17.80 1.11 8.02
CA ALA A 214 -16.68 0.25 7.63
C ALA A 214 -17.12 -1.19 7.25
N ASP A 215 -18.30 -1.62 7.73
CA ASP A 215 -18.90 -2.93 7.44
C ASP A 215 -19.23 -3.12 5.93
N ASP A 216 -19.50 -2.04 5.18
CA ASP A 216 -19.77 -2.10 3.73
C ASP A 216 -18.53 -1.82 2.86
N PHE A 217 -17.48 -1.22 3.44
CA PHE A 217 -16.30 -0.79 2.70
C PHE A 217 -15.40 -1.95 2.26
N LEU A 218 -15.01 -2.81 3.21
CA LEU A 218 -14.03 -3.87 2.94
C LEU A 218 -14.52 -4.88 1.88
N PRO A 219 -15.79 -5.35 1.90
CA PRO A 219 -16.29 -6.22 0.84
C PRO A 219 -16.17 -5.60 -0.56
N VAL A 220 -16.49 -4.31 -0.69
CA VAL A 220 -16.35 -3.58 -1.95
C VAL A 220 -14.88 -3.43 -2.35
N LEU A 221 -13.98 -3.17 -1.40
CA LEU A 221 -12.55 -3.11 -1.71
C LEU A 221 -12.02 -4.48 -2.19
N ILE A 222 -12.42 -5.58 -1.55
CA ILE A 222 -12.10 -6.95 -2.00
C ILE A 222 -12.59 -7.14 -3.44
N TYR A 223 -13.82 -6.75 -3.75
CA TYR A 223 -14.37 -6.84 -5.09
C TYR A 223 -13.58 -5.98 -6.11
N VAL A 224 -13.26 -4.73 -5.79
CA VAL A 224 -12.45 -3.87 -6.67
C VAL A 224 -11.07 -4.46 -6.92
N VAL A 225 -10.39 -5.00 -5.90
CA VAL A 225 -9.09 -5.67 -6.06
C VAL A 225 -9.22 -6.92 -6.93
N LEU A 226 -10.26 -7.73 -6.71
CA LEU A 226 -10.59 -8.90 -7.52
C LEU A 226 -10.76 -8.52 -9.00
N ARG A 227 -11.55 -7.47 -9.29
CA ARG A 227 -11.81 -7.04 -10.66
C ARG A 227 -10.63 -6.33 -11.32
N ALA A 228 -9.83 -5.57 -10.57
CA ALA A 228 -8.65 -4.91 -11.09
C ALA A 228 -7.50 -5.90 -11.38
N ASN A 229 -7.20 -6.82 -10.46
CA ASN A 229 -6.06 -7.76 -10.51
C ASN A 229 -4.75 -7.12 -11.03
N PRO A 230 -4.28 -6.02 -10.43
CA PRO A 230 -3.06 -5.36 -10.90
C PRO A 230 -1.87 -6.34 -10.83
N PRO A 231 -0.97 -6.34 -11.84
CA PRO A 231 0.23 -7.16 -11.79
C PRO A 231 1.08 -6.84 -10.56
N GLN A 232 1.82 -7.82 -10.06
CA GLN A 232 2.78 -7.63 -8.96
C GLN A 232 2.16 -7.00 -7.70
N LEU A 233 0.91 -7.32 -7.39
CA LEU A 233 0.16 -6.69 -6.30
C LEU A 233 0.78 -6.96 -4.93
N GLU A 234 1.29 -8.18 -4.69
CA GLU A 234 1.94 -8.51 -3.41
C GLU A 234 3.23 -7.70 -3.25
N SER A 235 4.06 -7.66 -4.29
CA SER A 235 5.27 -6.82 -4.30
C SER A 235 4.96 -5.35 -4.06
N ASN A 236 3.86 -4.82 -4.60
CA ASN A 236 3.44 -3.44 -4.35
C ASN A 236 3.08 -3.21 -2.88
N VAL A 237 2.29 -4.10 -2.28
CA VAL A 237 1.96 -4.04 -0.86
C VAL A 237 3.23 -4.08 -0.02
N GLN A 238 4.09 -5.06 -0.25
CA GLN A 238 5.34 -5.19 0.50
C GLN A 238 6.28 -3.98 0.33
N TYR A 239 6.35 -3.43 -0.88
CA TYR A 239 7.18 -2.27 -1.19
C TYR A 239 6.69 -1.01 -0.45
N ILE A 240 5.38 -0.75 -0.43
CA ILE A 240 4.82 0.37 0.34
C ILE A 240 5.07 0.15 1.84
N THR A 241 4.84 -1.06 2.37
CA THR A 241 5.09 -1.39 3.77
C THR A 241 6.54 -1.11 4.20
N ARG A 242 7.52 -1.44 3.35
CA ARG A 242 8.95 -1.31 3.67
C ARG A 242 9.48 0.12 3.50
N PHE A 243 9.03 0.83 2.47
CA PHE A 243 9.71 2.03 1.99
C PHE A 243 8.88 3.32 2.08
N ARG A 244 7.58 3.26 2.38
CA ARG A 244 6.82 4.47 2.68
C ARG A 244 7.29 5.02 4.03
N ALA A 245 7.60 6.31 4.09
CA ALA A 245 7.98 6.96 5.34
C ALA A 245 6.96 6.68 6.46
N GLU A 246 7.38 6.05 7.55
CA GLU A 246 6.49 5.59 8.63
C GLU A 246 5.69 6.74 9.26
N SER A 247 6.31 7.92 9.39
CA SER A 247 5.66 9.14 9.89
C SER A 247 4.46 9.59 9.05
N ARG A 248 4.36 9.11 7.80
CA ARG A 248 3.31 9.48 6.84
C ARG A 248 2.32 8.35 6.56
N LEU A 249 2.54 7.15 7.10
CA LEU A 249 1.62 6.03 7.03
C LEU A 249 0.78 5.99 8.32
N VAL A 250 -0.02 7.04 8.53
CA VAL A 250 -0.84 7.25 9.74
C VAL A 250 -2.28 7.62 9.36
N SER A 251 -3.22 7.52 10.32
CA SER A 251 -4.62 7.94 10.14
C SER A 251 -5.30 7.28 8.91
N GLU A 252 -5.98 8.05 8.06
CA GLU A 252 -6.65 7.61 6.83
C GLU A 252 -5.75 6.74 5.96
N ALA A 253 -4.47 7.13 5.79
CA ALA A 253 -3.54 6.41 4.93
C ALA A 253 -3.23 5.01 5.47
N ALA A 254 -2.97 4.91 6.78
CA ALA A 254 -2.76 3.62 7.44
C ALA A 254 -4.01 2.75 7.40
N TYR A 255 -5.19 3.35 7.61
CA TYR A 255 -6.47 2.66 7.60
C TYR A 255 -6.74 2.03 6.23
N PHE A 256 -6.69 2.81 5.14
CA PHE A 256 -6.94 2.30 3.80
C PHE A 256 -5.89 1.30 3.35
N PHE A 257 -4.62 1.56 3.65
CA PHE A 257 -3.57 0.62 3.29
C PHE A 257 -3.69 -0.72 4.04
N THR A 258 -4.07 -0.69 5.32
CA THR A 258 -4.37 -1.92 6.09
C THR A 258 -5.54 -2.68 5.49
N ASN A 259 -6.60 -1.99 5.05
CA ASN A 259 -7.72 -2.64 4.37
C ASN A 259 -7.31 -3.25 3.02
N LEU A 260 -6.40 -2.62 2.26
CA LEU A 260 -5.83 -3.22 1.05
C LEU A 260 -5.05 -4.50 1.37
N ILE A 261 -4.22 -4.48 2.42
CA ILE A 261 -3.49 -5.68 2.89
C ILE A 261 -4.49 -6.80 3.21
N SER A 262 -5.55 -6.49 3.97
CA SER A 262 -6.61 -7.45 4.29
C SER A 262 -7.30 -8.00 3.05
N ALA A 263 -7.60 -7.15 2.06
CA ALA A 263 -8.22 -7.58 0.81
C ALA A 263 -7.31 -8.53 0.00
N VAL A 264 -6.02 -8.21 -0.09
CA VAL A 264 -5.01 -9.06 -0.75
C VAL A 264 -4.86 -10.40 -0.04
N GLN A 265 -4.78 -10.39 1.29
CA GLN A 265 -4.69 -11.61 2.09
C GLN A 265 -5.95 -12.47 1.94
N PHE A 266 -7.12 -11.86 1.99
CA PHE A 266 -8.39 -12.55 1.77
C PHE A 266 -8.42 -13.24 0.40
N LEU A 267 -8.08 -12.53 -0.69
CA LEU A 267 -8.08 -13.15 -2.03
C LEU A 267 -7.01 -14.24 -2.17
N GLY A 268 -5.88 -14.11 -1.47
CA GLY A 268 -4.83 -15.13 -1.44
C GLY A 268 -5.15 -16.37 -0.61
N GLN A 269 -6.09 -16.31 0.33
CA GLN A 269 -6.30 -17.37 1.35
C GLN A 269 -7.75 -17.84 1.49
N ALA A 270 -8.73 -17.12 0.96
CA ALA A 270 -10.15 -17.45 1.12
C ALA A 270 -10.47 -18.81 0.49
N THR A 271 -11.25 -19.61 1.20
CA THR A 271 -11.89 -20.83 0.67
C THR A 271 -13.32 -20.50 0.24
N ALA A 272 -14.06 -21.48 -0.27
CA ALA A 272 -15.48 -21.30 -0.63
C ALA A 272 -16.30 -20.66 0.50
N ALA A 273 -16.02 -21.02 1.76
CA ALA A 273 -16.70 -20.47 2.94
C ALA A 273 -16.48 -18.97 3.18
N GLY A 274 -15.49 -18.35 2.50
CA GLY A 274 -15.28 -16.90 2.49
C GLY A 274 -16.28 -16.15 1.61
N PHE A 275 -17.01 -16.87 0.76
CA PHE A 275 -17.95 -16.29 -0.20
C PHE A 275 -19.37 -16.82 0.05
N THR A 276 -20.35 -15.92 0.04
CA THR A 276 -21.76 -16.28 0.22
C THR A 276 -22.24 -17.09 -0.99
N GLY A 277 -22.83 -18.26 -0.75
CA GLY A 277 -23.49 -19.06 -1.79
C GLY A 277 -22.56 -19.80 -2.75
N ILE A 278 -21.26 -19.89 -2.46
CA ILE A 278 -20.31 -20.67 -3.26
C ILE A 278 -20.21 -22.09 -2.73
N ASP A 279 -20.37 -23.06 -3.64
CA ASP A 279 -20.16 -24.48 -3.35
C ASP A 279 -18.67 -24.83 -3.26
N GLN A 280 -18.32 -25.70 -2.31
CA GLN A 280 -16.93 -26.07 -2.03
C GLN A 280 -16.31 -26.91 -3.16
N GLU A 281 -17.08 -27.84 -3.74
CA GLU A 281 -16.58 -28.71 -4.81
C GLU A 281 -16.32 -27.90 -6.08
N MET A 282 -17.24 -26.99 -6.42
CA MET A 282 -17.07 -26.06 -7.53
C MET A 282 -15.83 -25.16 -7.33
N PHE A 283 -15.70 -24.56 -6.14
CA PHE A 283 -14.54 -23.72 -5.82
C PHE A 283 -13.23 -24.49 -5.96
N ASP A 284 -13.14 -25.67 -5.34
CA ASP A 284 -11.92 -26.49 -5.36
C ASP A 284 -11.59 -26.98 -6.77
N GLY A 285 -12.61 -27.29 -7.57
CA GLY A 285 -12.48 -27.63 -8.98
C GLY A 285 -11.76 -26.53 -9.77
N VAL A 286 -12.29 -25.31 -9.72
CA VAL A 286 -11.73 -24.15 -10.44
C VAL A 286 -10.33 -23.80 -9.94
N MET A 287 -10.11 -23.78 -8.61
CA MET A 287 -8.79 -23.46 -8.07
C MET A 287 -7.74 -24.52 -8.39
N ARG A 288 -8.12 -25.81 -8.42
CA ARG A 288 -7.22 -26.91 -8.78
C ARG A 288 -6.84 -26.88 -10.26
N GLU A 289 -7.80 -26.60 -11.15
CA GLU A 289 -7.54 -26.43 -12.58
C GLU A 289 -6.54 -25.28 -12.83
N ALA A 290 -6.68 -24.18 -12.08
CA ALA A 290 -5.76 -23.05 -12.13
C ALA A 290 -4.43 -23.27 -11.36
N GLY A 291 -4.24 -24.42 -10.71
CA GLY A 291 -3.02 -24.73 -9.96
C GLY A 291 -2.81 -23.90 -8.67
N VAL A 292 -3.88 -23.35 -8.12
CA VAL A 292 -3.87 -22.36 -7.02
C VAL A 292 -4.84 -22.75 -5.90
N LEU A 293 -5.09 -24.04 -5.70
CA LEU A 293 -5.96 -24.53 -4.61
C LEU A 293 -5.42 -24.11 -3.23
N GLU A 294 -4.13 -24.32 -3.02
CA GLU A 294 -3.48 -24.01 -1.75
C GLU A 294 -3.46 -22.51 -1.44
N PRO A 295 -3.77 -22.11 -0.20
CA PRO A 295 -3.64 -20.72 0.25
C PRO A 295 -2.22 -20.18 0.10
N ILE A 296 -2.10 -18.91 -0.25
CA ILE A 296 -0.80 -18.23 -0.34
C ILE A 296 -0.27 -17.95 1.06
N ASP A 297 0.98 -18.34 1.29
CA ASP A 297 1.72 -18.01 2.51
C ASP A 297 2.32 -16.59 2.42
N PHE A 298 1.63 -15.64 3.07
CA PHE A 298 2.07 -14.26 3.21
C PHE A 298 3.02 -14.03 4.40
N SER A 299 3.35 -15.05 5.19
CA SER A 299 4.27 -14.86 6.31
C SER A 299 5.64 -14.42 5.79
N SER A 300 6.24 -13.40 6.40
CA SER A 300 7.69 -13.25 6.29
C SER A 300 8.29 -14.49 6.90
N SER A 301 9.11 -15.25 6.17
CA SER A 301 9.80 -16.42 6.72
C SER A 301 10.79 -15.97 7.81
N SER A 302 10.29 -15.70 9.01
CA SER A 302 11.02 -15.52 10.25
C SER A 302 10.73 -16.76 11.10
N SER A 303 11.20 -17.92 10.63
CA SER A 303 11.38 -19.06 11.52
C SER A 303 12.64 -18.78 12.35
N THR A 304 12.50 -18.14 13.50
CA THR A 304 13.41 -18.43 14.61
C THR A 304 12.85 -19.65 15.30
N SER A 305 13.47 -20.80 15.05
CA SER A 305 13.45 -21.91 15.99
C SER A 305 14.07 -21.40 17.29
N SER A 306 13.25 -21.08 18.27
CA SER A 306 13.70 -21.07 19.66
C SER A 306 13.73 -22.53 20.10
N SER A 307 14.88 -23.15 19.85
CA SER A 307 15.32 -24.33 20.58
C SER A 307 16.15 -23.82 21.75
N GLU A 308 15.54 -23.77 22.93
CA GLU A 308 16.21 -23.96 24.23
C GLU A 308 15.25 -24.78 25.11
#